data_AF-A0A0F8YPU2-F1
#
_entry.id   AF-A0A0F8YPU2-F1
#
_cell.length_a   1.000
_cell.length_b   1.000
_cell.length_c   1.000
_cell.angle_alpha   90.00
_cell.angle_beta   90.00
_cell.angle_gamma   90.00
#
_symmetry.space_group_name_H-M   'P 1'
#
loop_
_entity.id
_entity.type
_entity.pdbx_description
1 polymer ?
#
loop_
_entity_poly.entity_id
_entity_poly.type
_entity_poly.pdbx_seq_one_letter_code
_entity_poly.pdbx_strand_id
1 'polypeptide(L)'
;NTMFANVLDSIEAHGFSVNRSDFSVRSIPQSSMVKNQIRFPLHGHYPDIRQLITTLLNMHPSLALSEINFSRDDINSDFVSSNIEFILYTKASGNQ
;
A
#
# COMPACT_ATOMS: atom_id res chain seq x y z
N ASN A 1 12.18 10.57 0.15
CA ASN A 1 12.28 9.14 0.51
C ASN A 1 11.92 8.32 -0.72
N THR A 2 12.90 7.74 -1.40
CA THR A 2 12.76 7.20 -2.78
C THR A 2 11.84 5.99 -2.87
N MET A 3 11.77 5.18 -1.80
CA MET A 3 10.95 3.97 -1.80
C MET A 3 9.44 4.25 -1.79
N PHE A 4 9.03 5.35 -1.14
CA PHE A 4 7.64 5.81 -1.15
C PHE A 4 7.17 6.17 -2.56
N ALA A 5 8.00 6.90 -3.31
CA ALA A 5 7.69 7.27 -4.69
C ALA A 5 7.52 6.01 -5.55
N ASN A 6 8.42 5.04 -5.40
CA ASN A 6 8.35 3.78 -6.15
C ASN A 6 7.07 2.97 -5.89
N VAL A 7 6.56 2.95 -4.65
CA VAL A 7 5.29 2.27 -4.33
C VAL A 7 4.12 3.00 -5.00
N LEU A 8 4.09 4.33 -4.96
CA LEU A 8 3.05 5.12 -5.61
C LEU A 8 3.10 4.93 -7.14
N ASP A 9 4.27 5.07 -7.75
CA ASP A 9 4.50 4.87 -9.18
C ASP A 9 4.08 3.46 -9.62
N SER A 10 4.33 2.44 -8.79
CA SER A 10 3.91 1.06 -9.07
C SER A 10 2.39 0.91 -9.05
N ILE A 11 1.69 1.60 -8.16
CA ILE A 11 0.22 1.56 -8.09
C ILE A 11 -0.38 2.27 -9.31
N GLU A 12 0.14 3.45 -9.65
CA GLU A 12 -0.28 4.21 -10.84
C GLU A 12 -0.02 3.44 -12.14
N ALA A 13 1.11 2.71 -12.23
CA ALA A 13 1.43 1.86 -13.38
C ALA A 13 0.43 0.70 -13.57
N HIS A 14 -0.31 0.31 -12.53
CA HIS A 14 -1.38 -0.69 -12.62
C HIS A 14 -2.76 -0.06 -12.84
N GLY A 15 -2.83 1.24 -13.15
CA GLY A 15 -4.07 1.95 -13.48
C GLY A 15 -4.90 2.39 -12.27
N PHE A 16 -4.36 2.26 -11.05
CA PHE A 16 -5.03 2.72 -9.84
C PHE A 16 -4.48 4.07 -9.41
N SER A 17 -5.36 5.03 -9.11
CA SER A 17 -4.97 6.33 -8.56
C SER A 17 -5.00 6.29 -7.03
N VAL A 18 -3.95 6.76 -6.37
CA VAL A 18 -3.90 6.89 -4.90
C VAL A 18 -3.62 8.34 -4.52
N ASN A 19 -4.36 8.86 -3.54
CA ASN A 19 -4.11 10.21 -3.06
C ASN A 19 -2.97 10.19 -2.03
N ARG A 20 -2.05 11.16 -2.13
CA ARG A 20 -0.94 11.34 -1.17
C ARG A 20 -1.42 11.56 0.27
N SER A 21 -2.66 12.00 0.46
CA SER A 21 -3.30 12.15 1.78
C SER A 21 -3.50 10.83 2.52
N ASP A 22 -3.55 9.71 1.80
CA ASP A 22 -3.89 8.42 2.40
C ASP A 22 -2.65 7.75 3.04
N PHE A 23 -1.50 8.43 2.96
CA PHE A 23 -0.23 8.02 3.53
C PHE A 23 0.02 8.74 4.86
N SER A 24 0.35 7.97 5.90
CA SER A 24 0.74 8.52 7.21
C SER A 24 2.07 7.92 7.67
N VAL A 25 3.01 8.78 8.03
CA VAL A 25 4.31 8.36 8.58
C VAL A 25 4.23 8.38 10.09
N ARG A 26 4.55 7.27 10.75
CA ARG A 26 4.68 7.19 12.21
C ARG A 26 6.06 6.68 12.60
N SER A 27 6.76 7.43 13.44
CA SER A 27 8.00 6.94 14.07
C SER A 27 7.67 5.83 15.07
N ILE A 28 8.55 4.84 15.19
CA ILE A 28 8.47 3.84 16.25
C ILE A 28 9.28 4.39 17.44
N PRO A 29 8.68 4.59 18.62
CA PRO A 29 9.44 5.02 19.80
C PRO A 29 10.58 4.05 20.11
N GLN A 30 11.76 4.59 20.42
CA GLN A 30 12.95 3.82 20.86
C GLN A 30 13.49 2.81 19.82
N SER A 31 13.13 2.95 18.53
CA SER A 31 13.66 2.13 17.45
C SER A 31 14.40 2.99 16.42
N SER A 32 15.45 2.43 15.82
CA SER A 32 16.09 3.00 14.63
C SER A 32 15.25 2.80 13.37
N MET A 33 14.02 2.29 13.49
CA MET A 33 13.08 2.06 12.39
C MET A 33 11.93 3.06 12.41
N VAL A 34 11.48 3.44 11.21
CA VAL A 34 10.28 4.24 10.97
C VAL A 34 9.24 3.36 10.31
N LYS A 35 8.00 3.45 10.81
CA LYS A 35 6.83 2.74 10.29
C LYS A 35 6.03 3.70 9.40
N ASN A 36 6.16 3.55 8.09
CA ASN A 36 5.36 4.32 7.15
C ASN A 36 4.09 3.51 6.86
N GLN A 37 2.93 4.02 7.28
CA GLN A 37 1.64 3.41 7.00
C GLN A 37 1.07 4.01 5.72
N ILE A 38 0.64 3.12 4.83
CA ILE A 38 0.09 3.46 3.53
C ILE A 38 -1.28 2.81 3.48
N ARG A 39 -2.34 3.61 3.61
CA ARG A 39 -3.70 3.10 3.47
C ARG A 39 -4.28 3.69 2.20
N PHE A 40 -5.06 2.95 1.44
CA PHE A 40 -5.79 3.55 0.32
C PHE A 40 -7.01 2.71 -0.07
N PRO A 41 -8.10 3.36 -0.49
CA PRO A 41 -9.23 2.67 -1.09
C PRO A 41 -8.89 2.29 -2.53
N LEU A 42 -9.26 1.10 -2.95
CA LEU A 42 -9.27 0.67 -4.35
C LEU A 42 -10.68 0.27 -4.76
N HIS A 43 -11.03 0.55 -6.01
CA HIS A 43 -12.22 0.02 -6.66
C HIS A 43 -11.84 -0.53 -8.02
N GLY A 44 -12.19 -1.79 -8.30
CA GLY A 44 -11.78 -2.45 -9.53
C GLY A 44 -12.10 -3.94 -9.51
N HIS A 45 -11.68 -4.67 -10.55
CA HIS A 45 -11.85 -6.11 -10.59
C HIS A 45 -10.98 -6.78 -9.51
N TYR A 46 -11.56 -7.76 -8.81
CA TYR A 46 -10.85 -8.47 -7.74
C TYR A 46 -9.52 -9.11 -8.20
N PRO A 47 -9.43 -9.78 -9.36
CA PRO A 47 -8.17 -10.32 -9.86
C PRO A 47 -7.07 -9.27 -10.05
N ASP A 48 -7.43 -8.06 -10.51
CA ASP A 48 -6.47 -6.98 -10.77
C ASP A 48 -5.91 -6.41 -9.47
N ILE A 49 -6.77 -6.20 -8.47
CA ILE A 49 -6.34 -5.76 -7.14
C ILE A 49 -5.43 -6.81 -6.50
N ARG A 50 -5.77 -8.10 -6.61
CA ARG A 50 -4.93 -9.21 -6.11
C ARG A 50 -3.57 -9.24 -6.81
N GLN A 51 -3.55 -9.03 -8.13
CA GLN A 51 -2.31 -8.99 -8.90
C GLN A 51 -1.43 -7.82 -8.46
N LEU A 52 -2.00 -6.60 -8.33
CA LEU A 52 -1.28 -5.43 -7.82
C LEU A 52 -0.61 -5.71 -6.48
N ILE A 53 -1.36 -6.22 -5.50
CA ILE A 53 -0.83 -6.51 -4.15
C ILE A 53 0.33 -7.49 -4.23
N THR A 54 0.18 -8.56 -5.01
CA THR A 54 1.22 -9.57 -5.19
C THR A 54 2.47 -8.98 -5.83
N THR A 55 2.30 -8.15 -6.87
CA THR A 55 3.40 -7.45 -7.54
C THR A 55 4.15 -6.53 -6.56
N LEU A 56 3.43 -5.71 -5.78
CA LEU A 56 4.03 -4.81 -4.79
C LEU A 56 4.84 -5.56 -3.72
N LEU A 57 4.28 -6.64 -3.16
CA LEU A 57 4.96 -7.44 -2.14
C LEU A 57 6.20 -8.14 -2.69
N ASN A 58 6.17 -8.60 -3.95
CA ASN A 58 7.32 -9.22 -4.59
C ASN A 58 8.44 -8.21 -4.96
N MET A 59 8.08 -6.98 -5.35
CA MET A 59 9.05 -5.93 -5.70
C MET A 59 9.69 -5.27 -4.49
N HIS A 60 9.01 -5.26 -3.33
CA HIS A 60 9.43 -4.51 -2.16
C HIS A 60 9.48 -5.38 -0.89
N PRO A 61 10.62 -6.03 -0.60
CA PRO A 61 10.75 -6.93 0.54
C PRO A 61 10.52 -6.30 1.93
N SER A 62 10.65 -4.97 2.06
CA SER A 62 10.38 -4.24 3.30
C SER A 62 8.93 -3.74 3.43
N LEU A 63 8.08 -4.04 2.44
CA LEU A 63 6.66 -3.75 2.45
C LEU A 63 5.90 -4.94 3.05
N ALA A 64 5.10 -4.69 4.07
CA ALA A 64 4.23 -5.68 4.69
C ALA A 64 2.76 -5.34 4.44
N LEU A 65 1.95 -6.33 4.06
CA LEU A 65 0.49 -6.19 4.03
C LEU A 65 -0.05 -6.28 5.46
N SER A 66 -0.63 -5.20 5.97
CA SER A 66 -1.12 -5.12 7.35
C SER A 66 -2.62 -5.31 7.47
N GLU A 67 -3.37 -4.78 6.51
CA GLU A 67 -4.83 -4.87 6.48
C GLU A 67 -5.29 -5.00 5.03
N ILE A 68 -6.31 -5.83 4.82
CA ILE A 68 -6.99 -5.94 3.54
C ILE A 68 -8.46 -6.27 3.80
N ASN A 69 -9.36 -5.50 3.23
CA ASN A 69 -10.79 -5.82 3.21
C ASN A 69 -11.34 -5.70 1.80
N PHE A 70 -12.42 -6.43 1.53
CA PHE A 70 -13.16 -6.37 0.28
C PHE A 70 -14.65 -6.30 0.59
N SER A 71 -15.36 -5.46 -0.16
CA SER A 71 -16.80 -5.40 -0.22
C SER A 71 -17.25 -5.59 -1.67
N ARG A 72 -18.31 -6.38 -1.84
CA ARG A 72 -18.95 -6.63 -3.13
C ARG A 72 -20.44 -6.31 -2.99
N ASP A 73 -20.94 -5.41 -3.83
CA ASP A 73 -22.33 -4.96 -3.75
C ASP A 73 -23.29 -5.97 -4.44
N ASP A 74 -22.80 -6.73 -5.42
CA ASP A 74 -23.55 -7.76 -6.16
C ASP A 74 -22.69 -9.00 -6.37
N ILE A 75 -23.19 -10.18 -6.01
CA ILE A 75 -22.51 -11.48 -6.19
C ILE A 75 -22.09 -11.76 -7.64
N ASN A 76 -22.77 -11.16 -8.62
CA ASN A 76 -22.49 -11.33 -10.04
C ASN A 76 -21.52 -10.28 -10.60
N SER A 77 -21.23 -9.22 -9.85
CA SER A 77 -20.25 -8.22 -10.26
C SER A 77 -18.85 -8.76 -10.02
N ASP A 78 -17.92 -8.55 -10.96
CA ASP A 78 -16.50 -8.83 -10.75
C ASP A 78 -15.76 -7.67 -10.05
N PHE A 79 -16.40 -6.51 -9.92
CA PHE A 79 -15.88 -5.35 -9.23
C PHE A 79 -16.03 -5.46 -7.72
N VAL A 80 -15.02 -4.98 -7.00
CA VAL A 80 -15.00 -4.89 -5.54
C VAL A 80 -14.46 -3.52 -5.12
N SER A 81 -14.94 -3.07 -3.96
CA SER A 81 -14.31 -1.98 -3.21
C SER A 81 -13.41 -2.60 -2.13
N SER A 82 -12.23 -2.03 -1.93
CA SER A 82 -11.25 -2.52 -0.97
C SER A 82 -10.62 -1.37 -0.23
N ASN A 83 -10.30 -1.56 1.04
CA ASN A 83 -9.28 -0.74 1.70
C ASN A 83 -8.09 -1.63 2.02
N ILE A 84 -6.91 -1.15 1.61
CA ILE A 84 -5.65 -1.87 1.78
C ILE A 84 -4.77 -1.02 2.68
N GLU A 85 -4.10 -1.66 3.64
CA GLU A 85 -3.01 -1.05 4.39
C GLU A 85 -1.70 -1.82 4.18
N PHE A 86 -0.68 -1.10 3.73
CA PHE A 86 0.69 -1.54 3.79
C PHE A 86 1.46 -0.81 4.89
N ILE A 87 2.43 -1.52 5.46
CA ILE A 87 3.44 -0.97 6.35
C ILE A 87 4.77 -1.07 5.63
N LEU A 88 5.44 0.06 5.46
CA LEU A 88 6.82 0.12 4.98
C LEU A 88 7.76 0.40 6.14
N TYR A 89 8.66 -0.54 6.40
CA TYR A 89 9.72 -0.39 7.39
C TYR A 89 10.95 0.25 6.74
N THR A 90 11.31 1.45 7.18
CA THR A 90 12.55 2.12 6.76
C THR A 90 13.47 2.33 7.96
N LYS A 91 14.76 2.53 7.71
CA LYS A 91 15.63 3.12 8.73
C LYS A 91 15.13 4.53 9.04
N ALA A 92 15.17 4.94 10.30
CA ALA A 92 15.10 6.34 10.65
C ALA A 92 16.22 7.05 9.91
N SER A 93 15.92 8.16 9.22
CA SER A 93 16.96 9.04 8.73
C SER A 93 17.73 9.52 9.95
N GLY A 94 18.83 8.87 10.27
CA GLY A 94 19.82 9.46 11.15
C GLY A 94 20.25 10.75 10.45
N ASN A 95 20.15 11.88 11.15
CA ASN A 95 20.98 13.01 10.79
C ASN A 95 22.42 12.49 10.84
N GLN A 96 23.02 12.27 9.67
CA GLN A 96 24.47 12.26 9.55
C GLN A 96 24.93 13.71 9.52
#